data_AF-A0A847V609-F1
#
_entry.id   AF-A0A847V609-F1
#
_cell.length_a   1.000
_cell.length_b   1.000
_cell.length_c   1.000
_cell.angle_alpha   90.00
_cell.angle_beta   90.00
_cell.angle_gamma   90.00
#
_symmetry.space_group_name_H-M   'P 1'
#
loop_
_entity.id
_entity.type
_entity.pdbx_description
1 polymer ?
#
loop_
_entity_poly.entity_id
_entity_poly.type
_entity_poly.pdbx_seq_one_letter_code
_entity_poly.pdbx_strand_id
1 'polypeptide(L)'
;MRTRQRPRTGTSGRELWRLWRDQFDDDLAALAEAIWAANKLVKTEPPEARDRFYAIKDEFILRYATSGRRVRDEPPPPWYQGVHGSVRTLYCYRIPIGDRVYRLHSYLRPPEVEAALAEDGEKGGGSAVDEWSWLPISFDEFYKMLASYARDHWGFSERRAASGGRK
;
A
#
# COMPACT_ATOMS: atom_id res chain seq x y z
N MET A 1 4.36 26.01 -13.85
CA MET A 1 5.14 25.45 -12.73
C MET A 1 4.32 25.60 -11.45
N ARG A 2 3.89 24.50 -10.80
CA ARG A 2 3.28 24.57 -9.46
C ARG A 2 4.40 24.59 -8.42
N THR A 3 4.37 25.57 -7.52
CA THR A 3 5.36 25.72 -6.45
C THR A 3 5.19 24.60 -5.43
N ARG A 4 6.31 24.02 -4.92
CA ARG A 4 6.26 23.05 -3.83
C ARG A 4 5.72 23.70 -2.57
N GLN A 5 4.43 23.48 -2.27
CA GLN A 5 3.81 23.94 -1.03
C GLN A 5 3.64 22.74 -0.12
N ARG A 6 4.20 22.82 1.09
CA ARG A 6 3.91 21.83 2.13
C ARG A 6 2.46 22.04 2.58
N PRO A 7 1.67 20.97 2.74
CA PRO A 7 0.34 21.09 3.32
C PRO A 7 0.41 21.83 4.66
N ARG A 8 -0.61 22.64 4.95
CA ARG A 8 -0.70 23.31 6.25
C ARG A 8 -0.96 22.26 7.33
N THR A 9 -0.38 22.47 8.51
CA THR A 9 -0.75 21.68 9.70
C THR A 9 -2.27 21.72 9.88
N GLY A 10 -2.90 20.55 9.94
CA GLY A 10 -4.36 20.42 10.07
C GLY A 10 -5.14 20.07 8.80
N THR A 11 -4.52 20.07 7.61
CA THR A 11 -5.18 19.70 6.34
C THR A 11 -5.90 18.35 6.47
N SER A 12 -7.20 18.29 6.12
CA SER A 12 -8.00 17.07 6.30
C SER A 12 -7.54 15.96 5.34
N GLY A 13 -7.84 14.68 5.66
CA GLY A 13 -7.48 13.57 4.77
C GLY A 13 -8.13 13.68 3.38
N ARG A 14 -9.38 14.15 3.32
CA ARG A 14 -10.07 14.42 2.04
C ARG A 14 -9.40 15.53 1.24
N GLU A 15 -8.94 16.57 1.92
CA GLU A 15 -8.27 17.69 1.25
C GLU A 15 -6.87 17.30 0.76
N LEU A 16 -6.12 16.54 1.57
CA LEU A 16 -4.86 15.93 1.14
C LEU A 16 -5.09 15.05 -0.10
N TRP A 17 -6.15 14.23 -0.11
CA TRP A 17 -6.50 13.39 -1.26
C TRP A 17 -6.81 14.23 -2.50
N ARG A 18 -7.61 15.28 -2.36
CA ARG A 18 -7.90 16.21 -3.47
C ARG A 18 -6.62 16.80 -4.05
N LEU A 19 -5.76 17.36 -3.20
CA LEU A 19 -4.50 17.98 -3.63
C LEU A 19 -3.55 16.97 -4.29
N TRP A 20 -3.47 15.75 -3.73
CA TRP A 20 -2.66 14.68 -4.28
C TRP A 20 -3.17 14.22 -5.64
N ARG A 21 -4.48 13.99 -5.76
CA ARG A 21 -5.18 13.57 -6.97
C ARG A 21 -5.03 14.57 -8.10
N ASP A 22 -4.98 15.88 -7.81
CA ASP A 22 -4.79 16.95 -8.81
C ASP A 22 -3.47 16.84 -9.63
N GLN A 23 -2.61 15.86 -9.33
CA GLN A 23 -1.36 15.56 -10.05
C GLN A 23 -1.49 14.41 -11.05
N PHE A 24 -2.63 13.72 -11.09
CA PHE A 24 -2.84 12.49 -11.84
C PHE A 24 -4.10 12.60 -12.69
N ASP A 25 -4.07 11.97 -13.87
CA ASP A 25 -5.23 11.88 -14.76
C ASP A 25 -6.19 10.75 -14.37
N ASP A 26 -5.73 9.81 -13.53
CA ASP A 26 -6.47 8.64 -13.09
C ASP A 26 -6.42 8.48 -11.57
N ASP A 27 -7.59 8.19 -10.97
CA ASP A 27 -7.76 8.04 -9.52
C ASP A 27 -7.01 6.82 -8.99
N LEU A 28 -7.03 5.72 -9.75
CA LEU A 28 -6.39 4.49 -9.34
C LEU A 28 -4.87 4.65 -9.39
N ALA A 29 -4.33 5.35 -10.38
CA ALA A 29 -2.93 5.74 -10.46
C ALA A 29 -2.53 6.64 -9.27
N ALA A 30 -3.33 7.66 -8.96
CA ALA A 30 -3.09 8.52 -7.80
C ALA A 30 -3.02 7.70 -6.50
N LEU A 31 -3.96 6.76 -6.34
CA LEU A 31 -4.02 5.91 -5.16
C LEU A 31 -2.83 4.95 -5.05
N ALA A 32 -2.48 4.29 -6.15
CA ALA A 32 -1.35 3.36 -6.19
C ALA A 32 -0.03 4.07 -5.88
N GLU A 33 0.16 5.28 -6.40
CA GLU A 33 1.34 6.10 -6.13
C GLU A 33 1.38 6.55 -4.66
N ALA A 34 0.23 6.89 -4.06
CA ALA A 34 0.16 7.18 -2.62
C ALA A 34 0.52 5.97 -1.76
N ILE A 35 -0.02 4.78 -2.09
CA ILE A 35 0.31 3.52 -1.40
C ILE A 35 1.81 3.22 -1.54
N TRP A 36 2.36 3.37 -2.75
CA TRP A 36 3.77 3.11 -2.99
C TRP A 36 4.69 4.08 -2.23
N ALA A 37 4.38 5.38 -2.26
CA ALA A 37 5.13 6.41 -1.53
C ALA A 37 5.11 6.13 -0.02
N ALA A 38 3.92 5.88 0.54
CA ALA A 38 3.78 5.54 1.95
C ALA A 38 4.52 4.24 2.32
N ASN A 39 4.54 3.23 1.45
CA ASN A 39 5.26 1.97 1.69
C ASN A 39 6.79 2.13 1.71
N LYS A 40 7.34 3.17 1.07
CA LYS A 40 8.75 3.53 1.22
C LYS A 40 9.03 4.17 2.58
N LEU A 41 8.17 5.10 3.00
CA LEU A 41 8.33 5.86 4.24
C LEU A 41 8.05 5.02 5.50
N VAL A 42 7.09 4.10 5.44
CA VAL A 42 6.62 3.33 6.61
C VAL A 42 7.72 2.50 7.30
N LYS A 43 8.82 2.22 6.61
CA LYS A 43 9.93 1.42 7.15
C LYS A 43 10.62 2.06 8.35
N THR A 44 10.54 3.38 8.50
CA THR A 44 11.13 4.12 9.63
C THR A 44 10.15 4.34 10.79
N GLU A 45 8.90 3.89 10.64
CA GLU A 45 7.82 4.18 11.58
C GLU A 45 7.70 3.13 12.70
N PRO A 46 7.08 3.46 13.85
CA PRO A 46 6.83 2.49 14.91
C PRO A 46 5.90 1.36 14.42
N PRO A 47 6.00 0.14 15.00
CA PRO A 47 5.23 -1.03 14.56
C PRO A 47 3.72 -0.77 14.40
N GLU A 48 3.11 -0.07 15.35
CA GLU A 48 1.67 0.25 15.33
C GLU A 48 1.25 1.13 14.14
N ALA A 49 2.13 2.05 13.72
CA ALA A 49 1.91 2.86 12.53
C ALA A 49 2.07 2.02 11.25
N ARG A 50 3.05 1.11 11.23
CA ARG A 50 3.25 0.16 10.13
C ARG A 50 2.05 -0.76 9.93
N ASP A 51 1.55 -1.34 11.01
CA ASP A 51 0.43 -2.28 10.98
C ASP A 51 -0.84 -1.61 10.47
N ARG A 52 -1.11 -0.38 10.94
CA ARG A 52 -2.25 0.42 10.45
C ARG A 52 -2.14 0.73 8.96
N PHE A 53 -0.98 1.15 8.48
CA PHE A 53 -0.76 1.37 7.05
C PHE A 53 -0.88 0.07 6.25
N TYR A 54 -0.28 -1.03 6.73
CA TYR A 54 -0.34 -2.31 6.04
C TYR A 54 -1.75 -2.85 5.93
N ALA A 55 -2.63 -2.61 6.90
CA ALA A 55 -4.05 -2.94 6.75
C ALA A 55 -4.73 -2.21 5.58
N ILE A 56 -4.38 -0.94 5.33
CA ILE A 56 -4.89 -0.18 4.19
C ILE A 56 -4.27 -0.68 2.88
N LYS A 57 -2.96 -0.94 2.86
CA LYS A 57 -2.26 -1.52 1.70
C LYS A 57 -2.83 -2.88 1.32
N ASP A 58 -3.12 -3.71 2.31
CA ASP A 58 -3.70 -5.03 2.12
C ASP A 58 -5.12 -4.94 1.55
N GLU A 59 -5.94 -4.01 2.04
CA GLU A 59 -7.27 -3.72 1.46
C GLU A 59 -7.17 -3.26 0.01
N PHE A 60 -6.18 -2.41 -0.32
CA PHE A 60 -5.90 -2.01 -1.69
C PHE A 60 -5.52 -3.21 -2.57
N ILE A 61 -4.63 -4.08 -2.10
CA ILE A 61 -4.23 -5.30 -2.81
C ILE A 61 -5.45 -6.21 -3.07
N LEU A 62 -6.29 -6.45 -2.05
CA LEU A 62 -7.47 -7.30 -2.19
C LEU A 62 -8.47 -6.80 -3.26
N ARG A 63 -8.50 -5.49 -3.50
CA ARG A 63 -9.44 -4.86 -4.45
C ARG A 63 -8.92 -4.76 -5.87
N TYR A 64 -7.63 -4.52 -6.03
CA TYR A 64 -7.09 -4.12 -7.34
C TYR A 64 -5.98 -5.03 -7.85
N ALA A 65 -5.47 -5.95 -7.04
CA ALA A 65 -4.55 -6.95 -7.57
C ALA A 65 -5.30 -7.91 -8.48
N THR A 66 -4.73 -8.11 -9.66
CA THR A 66 -5.25 -9.06 -10.65
C THR A 66 -4.69 -10.45 -10.43
N SER A 67 -3.46 -10.54 -9.91
CA SER A 67 -2.81 -11.79 -9.57
C SER A 67 -1.68 -11.58 -8.57
N GLY A 68 -1.15 -12.70 -8.07
CA GLY A 68 0.08 -12.70 -7.28
C GLY A 68 0.92 -13.94 -7.51
N ARG A 69 2.19 -13.86 -7.13
CA ARG A 69 3.11 -14.99 -7.08
C ARG A 69 3.66 -15.20 -5.69
N ARG A 70 4.03 -16.44 -5.40
CA ARG A 70 4.83 -16.77 -4.21
C ARG A 70 6.24 -16.20 -4.38
N VAL A 71 6.74 -15.49 -3.37
CA VAL A 71 8.12 -14.97 -3.34
C VAL A 71 8.98 -15.90 -2.50
N ARG A 72 8.63 -16.05 -1.22
CA ARG A 72 9.37 -16.87 -0.26
C ARG A 72 8.54 -17.18 0.96
N ASP A 73 8.99 -18.17 1.70
CA ASP A 73 8.50 -18.49 3.03
C ASP A 73 9.39 -17.84 4.08
N GLU A 74 8.75 -17.30 5.13
CA GLU A 74 9.42 -16.69 6.26
C GLU A 74 8.90 -17.30 7.57
N PRO A 75 9.78 -17.49 8.57
CA PRO A 75 9.31 -17.79 9.91
C PRO A 75 8.45 -16.61 10.41
N PRO A 76 7.40 -16.87 11.20
CA PRO A 76 6.61 -15.82 11.79
C PRO A 76 7.48 -14.99 12.74
N PRO A 77 7.15 -13.70 12.94
CA PRO A 77 7.89 -12.88 13.86
C PRO A 77 7.77 -13.42 15.30
N PRO A 78 8.75 -13.15 16.19
CA PRO A 78 8.81 -13.73 17.54
C PRO A 78 7.56 -13.50 18.41
N TRP A 79 6.81 -12.44 18.14
CA TRP A 79 5.57 -12.07 18.84
C TRP A 79 4.30 -12.68 18.23
N TYR A 80 4.40 -13.48 17.17
CA TYR A 80 3.26 -14.14 16.54
C TYR A 80 2.83 -15.37 17.35
N GLN A 81 1.61 -15.37 17.86
CA GLN A 81 1.03 -16.47 18.66
C GLN A 81 0.51 -17.64 17.80
N GLY A 82 1.20 -17.97 16.70
CA GLY A 82 0.86 -19.12 15.86
C GLY A 82 1.35 -20.45 16.43
N VAL A 83 1.02 -21.55 15.75
CA VAL A 83 1.55 -22.88 16.09
C VAL A 83 3.06 -22.87 15.90
N HIS A 84 3.81 -23.47 16.83
CA HIS A 84 5.26 -23.63 16.70
C HIS A 84 5.60 -24.34 15.38
N GLY A 85 6.42 -23.72 14.51
CA GLY A 85 6.70 -24.22 13.16
C GLY A 85 5.78 -23.66 12.06
N SER A 86 4.91 -22.70 12.38
CA SER A 86 4.14 -21.96 11.36
C SER A 86 5.09 -21.28 10.37
N VAL A 87 4.66 -21.16 9.11
CA VAL A 87 5.38 -20.45 8.05
C VAL A 87 4.43 -19.41 7.45
N ARG A 88 4.94 -18.22 7.19
CA ARG A 88 4.22 -17.16 6.47
C ARG A 88 4.81 -17.05 5.07
N THR A 89 3.97 -17.20 4.05
CA THR A 89 4.39 -17.00 2.67
C THR A 89 4.23 -15.54 2.28
N LEU A 90 5.32 -14.91 1.83
CA LEU A 90 5.30 -13.60 1.21
C LEU A 90 4.89 -13.73 -0.26
N TYR A 91 3.90 -12.95 -0.68
CA TYR A 91 3.43 -12.87 -2.06
C TYR A 91 3.78 -11.51 -2.67
N CYS A 92 4.06 -11.50 -3.97
CA CYS A 92 4.21 -10.31 -4.78
C CYS A 92 2.98 -10.20 -5.70
N TYR A 93 2.25 -9.10 -5.58
CA TYR A 93 1.02 -8.84 -6.30
C TYR A 93 1.25 -7.92 -7.49
N ARG A 94 0.53 -8.16 -8.60
CA ARG A 94 0.53 -7.29 -9.79
C ARG A 94 -0.75 -6.47 -9.86
N ILE A 95 -0.57 -5.16 -9.98
CA ILE A 95 -1.66 -4.18 -10.06
C ILE A 95 -1.43 -3.33 -11.31
N PRO A 96 -2.00 -3.73 -12.47
CA PRO A 96 -1.85 -2.99 -13.72
C PRO A 96 -2.73 -1.74 -13.70
N ILE A 97 -2.14 -0.59 -14.00
CA ILE A 97 -2.82 0.72 -14.05
C ILE A 97 -2.28 1.48 -15.25
N GLY A 98 -3.10 1.61 -16.30
CA GLY A 98 -2.64 2.09 -17.60
C GLY A 98 -1.45 1.26 -18.10
N ASP A 99 -0.37 1.94 -18.48
CA ASP A 99 0.86 1.31 -18.99
C ASP A 99 1.83 0.89 -17.87
N ARG A 100 1.46 1.04 -16.60
CA ARG A 100 2.32 0.74 -15.44
C ARG A 100 1.84 -0.49 -14.70
N VAL A 101 2.78 -1.20 -14.09
CA VAL A 101 2.49 -2.33 -13.20
C VAL A 101 3.09 -2.05 -11.84
N TYR A 102 2.23 -1.87 -10.84
CA TYR A 102 2.65 -1.72 -9.45
C TYR A 102 2.81 -3.09 -8.81
N ARG A 103 3.94 -3.28 -8.10
CA ARG A 103 4.28 -4.53 -7.43
C ARG A 103 4.33 -4.33 -5.93
N LEU A 104 3.36 -4.90 -5.23
CA LEU A 104 3.26 -4.78 -3.78
C LEU A 104 3.43 -6.15 -3.12
N HIS A 105 4.13 -6.16 -1.99
CA HIS A 105 4.30 -7.36 -1.18
C HIS A 105 3.30 -7.39 -0.03
N SER A 106 2.68 -8.54 0.17
CA SER A 106 1.82 -8.83 1.31
C SER A 106 1.88 -10.31 1.69
N TYR A 107 1.49 -10.60 2.92
CA TYR A 107 1.32 -11.96 3.44
C TYR A 107 -0.10 -12.49 3.27
N LEU A 108 -1.01 -11.69 2.72
CA LEU A 108 -2.29 -12.19 2.27
C LEU A 108 -2.06 -13.25 1.20
N ARG A 109 -2.87 -14.31 1.22
CA ARG A 109 -2.84 -15.30 0.14
C ARG A 109 -3.69 -14.75 -1.02
N PRO A 110 -3.15 -14.65 -2.25
CA PRO A 110 -3.95 -14.23 -3.39
C PRO A 110 -5.02 -15.29 -3.70
N PRO A 111 -6.17 -14.89 -4.26
CA PRO A 111 -7.19 -15.83 -4.73
C PRO A 111 -6.64 -16.75 -5.82
N GLU A 112 -5.76 -16.22 -6.68
CA GLU A 112 -5.07 -16.95 -7.73
C GLU A 112 -3.55 -16.75 -7.62
N VAL A 113 -2.80 -17.86 -7.57
CA VAL A 113 -1.34 -17.85 -7.56
C VAL A 113 -0.87 -18.24 -8.96
N GLU A 114 -0.23 -17.34 -9.67
CA GLU A 114 0.37 -17.64 -10.97
C GLU A 114 1.64 -18.49 -10.77
N ALA A 115 1.69 -19.66 -11.43
CA ALA A 115 2.78 -20.63 -11.26
C ALA A 115 4.11 -20.20 -11.90
N ALA A 116 4.09 -19.25 -12.85
CA ALA A 116 5.22 -18.97 -13.75
C ALA A 116 5.53 -17.47 -13.95
N LEU A 117 5.22 -16.59 -12.99
CA LEU A 117 5.71 -15.21 -13.05
C LEU A 117 7.22 -15.18 -12.78
N ALA A 118 8.01 -15.09 -13.84
CA ALA A 118 9.45 -14.86 -13.76
C ALA A 118 9.75 -13.55 -13.01
N GLU A 119 10.82 -13.55 -12.19
CA GLU A 119 11.39 -12.34 -11.60
C GLU A 119 11.83 -11.33 -12.67
N ASP A 120 12.33 -11.87 -13.77
CA ASP A 120 13.02 -11.15 -14.82
C ASP A 120 12.19 -11.14 -16.10
N GLY A 121 11.67 -9.97 -16.47
CA GLY A 121 11.04 -9.81 -17.78
C GLY A 121 10.37 -8.47 -18.02
N GLU A 122 9.81 -7.83 -16.99
CA GLU A 122 9.05 -6.59 -17.18
C GLU A 122 9.72 -5.42 -16.47
N LYS A 123 10.57 -4.70 -17.23
CA LYS A 123 11.29 -3.46 -16.88
C LYS A 123 10.41 -2.30 -16.34
N GLY A 124 9.10 -2.47 -16.23
CA GLY A 124 8.13 -1.43 -15.89
C GLY A 124 7.68 -1.38 -14.42
N GLY A 125 8.51 -1.84 -13.48
CA GLY A 125 8.18 -1.78 -12.05
C GLY A 125 8.85 -0.60 -11.37
N GLY A 126 8.16 0.52 -11.24
CA GLY A 126 8.68 1.70 -10.57
C GLY A 126 7.60 2.76 -10.37
N SER A 127 7.69 3.46 -9.25
CA SER A 127 6.88 4.65 -8.97
C SER A 127 7.54 5.87 -9.59
N ALA A 128 6.75 6.76 -10.18
CA ALA A 128 7.26 8.04 -10.66
C ALA A 128 7.40 9.08 -9.52
N VAL A 129 6.96 8.75 -8.30
CA VAL A 129 6.94 9.69 -7.17
C VAL A 129 8.33 10.10 -6.72
N ASP A 130 9.35 9.25 -6.92
CA ASP A 130 10.73 9.58 -6.50
C ASP A 130 11.32 10.77 -7.28
N GLU A 131 10.75 11.13 -8.43
CA GLU A 131 11.27 12.19 -9.29
C GLU A 131 10.30 13.38 -9.49
N TRP A 132 8.98 13.24 -9.24
CA TRP A 132 7.98 14.20 -9.76
C TRP A 132 6.98 14.82 -8.77
N SER A 133 6.86 14.34 -7.51
CA SER A 133 5.87 14.94 -6.60
C SER A 133 6.28 16.36 -6.19
N TRP A 134 5.43 17.35 -6.46
CA TRP A 134 5.60 18.72 -5.95
C TRP A 134 5.02 18.89 -4.55
N LEU A 135 4.32 17.88 -4.01
CA LEU A 135 3.80 17.86 -2.65
C LEU A 135 4.75 17.10 -1.71
N PRO A 136 5.47 17.80 -0.81
CA PRO A 136 6.20 17.14 0.27
C PRO A 136 5.19 16.71 1.35
N ILE A 137 4.82 15.43 1.34
CA ILE A 137 3.86 14.81 2.28
C ILE A 137 4.64 13.87 3.21
N SER A 138 4.40 13.98 4.52
CA SER A 138 4.96 13.05 5.51
C SER A 138 4.24 11.70 5.50
N PHE A 139 4.82 10.69 6.16
CA PHE A 139 4.11 9.42 6.35
C PHE A 139 2.74 9.61 7.02
N ASP A 140 2.65 10.42 8.09
CA ASP A 140 1.39 10.68 8.79
C ASP A 140 0.33 11.33 7.89
N GLU A 141 0.75 12.24 7.01
CA GLU A 141 -0.14 12.89 6.05
C GLU A 141 -0.59 11.89 4.97
N PHE A 142 0.30 11.03 4.47
CA PHE A 142 -0.07 9.92 3.60
C PHE A 142 -1.06 8.97 4.28
N TYR A 143 -0.78 8.55 5.51
CA TYR A 143 -1.66 7.69 6.28
C TYR A 143 -3.03 8.32 6.47
N LYS A 144 -3.08 9.59 6.91
CA LYS A 144 -4.32 10.34 7.10
C LYS A 144 -5.15 10.44 5.81
N MET A 145 -4.49 10.72 4.69
CA MET A 145 -5.10 10.77 3.37
C MET A 145 -5.68 9.41 2.97
N LEU A 146 -4.86 8.37 3.01
CA LEU A 146 -5.23 7.00 2.63
C LEU A 146 -6.33 6.43 3.54
N ALA A 147 -6.26 6.68 4.85
CA ALA A 147 -7.29 6.25 5.80
C ALA A 147 -8.63 6.96 5.56
N SER A 148 -8.60 8.24 5.20
CA SER A 148 -9.81 8.97 4.80
C SER A 148 -10.40 8.40 3.51
N TYR A 149 -9.56 8.18 2.49
CA TYR A 149 -9.99 7.59 1.24
C TYR A 149 -10.61 6.19 1.47
N ALA A 150 -9.89 5.31 2.18
CA ALA A 150 -10.34 3.96 2.47
C ALA A 150 -11.67 3.95 3.24
N ARG A 151 -11.86 4.87 4.20
CA ARG A 151 -13.13 5.00 4.90
C ARG A 151 -14.26 5.40 3.97
N ASP A 152 -14.04 6.43 3.15
CA ASP A 152 -15.07 7.02 2.30
C ASP A 152 -15.45 6.11 1.12
N HIS A 153 -14.49 5.36 0.57
CA HIS A 153 -14.68 4.55 -0.65
C HIS A 153 -14.82 3.05 -0.38
N TRP A 154 -14.26 2.53 0.71
CA TRP A 154 -14.23 1.08 1.00
C TRP A 154 -15.02 0.70 2.25
N GLY A 155 -15.50 1.68 3.02
CA GLY A 155 -16.06 1.43 4.36
C GLY A 155 -15.01 0.88 5.32
N PHE A 156 -13.72 1.17 5.07
CA PHE A 156 -12.63 0.69 5.92
C PHE A 156 -12.74 1.29 7.32
N SER A 157 -12.56 0.45 8.34
CA SER A 157 -12.41 0.87 9.72
C SER A 157 -11.24 0.15 10.37
N GLU A 158 -10.42 0.90 11.11
CA GLU A 158 -9.24 0.36 11.80
C GLU A 158 -9.60 -0.78 12.77
N ARG A 159 -10.85 -0.83 13.27
CA ARG A 159 -11.34 -1.91 14.15
C ARG A 159 -11.42 -3.27 13.46
N ARG A 160 -11.61 -3.33 12.14
CA ARG A 160 -11.59 -4.58 11.37
C ARG A 160 -10.18 -5.16 11.21
N ALA A 161 -9.15 -4.31 11.16
CA ALA A 161 -7.77 -4.76 11.07
C ALA A 161 -7.28 -5.46 12.35
N ALA A 162 -7.76 -5.02 13.53
CA ALA A 162 -7.43 -5.62 14.82
C ALA A 162 -8.11 -6.97 15.10
N SER A 163 -9.12 -7.36 14.31
CA SER A 163 -9.92 -8.58 14.52
C SER A 163 -9.45 -9.78 13.67
N GLY A 164 -8.50 -9.59 12.75
CA GLY A 164 -7.91 -10.68 11.94
C GLY A 164 -6.90 -11.58 12.67
N GLY A 165 -6.60 -11.30 13.93
CA GLY A 165 -5.62 -12.04 14.76
C GLY A 165 -6.23 -12.91 15.86
N ARG A 166 -7.56 -13.13 15.86
CA ARG A 166 -8.21 -14.07 16.78
C ARG A 166 -9.15 -15.00 16.03
N LYS A 167 -8.61 -16.13 15.57
CA LYS A 167 -9.32 -17.41 15.57
C LYS A 167 -8.31 -18.51 15.87
#